data_AF-A0A0F5MNY5-F1
#
_entry.id   AF-A0A0F5MNY5-F1
#
_cell.length_a   1.000
_cell.length_b   1.000
_cell.length_c   1.000
_cell.angle_alpha   90.00
_cell.angle_beta   90.00
_cell.angle_gamma   90.00
#
_symmetry.space_group_name_H-M   'P 1'
#
loop_
_entity.id
_entity.type
_entity.pdbx_description
1 polymer ?
#
loop_
_entity_poly.entity_id
_entity_poly.type
_entity_poly.pdbx_seq_one_letter_code
_entity_poly.pdbx_strand_id
1 'polypeptide(L)'
;MQTQTNKKSPTKRFVLGFIVMFILSIIVQGYVVVTRVSDEEWAKYKCSYDIQYEFLFSGLISSYRHELEKNSSAKNSMIMSMMVKLDKLIYERVKKKIPKDDLMLATFWFRSEIESITSQDHIENPSIYVPLMLKTLKTFATTDSQVKILNDYTRYTMVDHIISFFFDENNLPILLKTYDQWLPEMIACTSVFVEKIGDGKALFESKKLKTAPFRAIIRAISANYYYLIESKKVDCQSREIKNMEKYVNHLLDLIPKYKTIEISTKIDDVFFKGAIEEFKNGYPGLKKFMKDQCNIDFKYETFNY
;
A
#
# COMPACT_ATOMS: atom_id res chain seq x y z
N MET A 1 -72.61 5.31 31.85
CA MET A 1 -71.22 4.90 31.50
C MET A 1 -70.66 5.90 30.50
N GLN A 2 -69.71 6.75 30.92
CA GLN A 2 -68.98 7.62 30.00
C GLN A 2 -67.87 6.81 29.33
N THR A 3 -67.93 6.67 28.02
CA THR A 3 -66.86 6.06 27.22
C THR A 3 -65.75 7.08 27.04
N GLN A 4 -64.66 6.95 27.82
CA GLN A 4 -63.43 7.70 27.57
C GLN A 4 -62.86 7.28 26.21
N THR A 5 -63.03 8.12 25.19
CA THR A 5 -62.28 8.00 23.95
C THR A 5 -60.85 8.46 24.24
N ASN A 6 -59.93 7.50 24.36
CA ASN A 6 -58.50 7.74 24.35
C ASN A 6 -58.12 8.44 23.04
N LYS A 7 -58.11 9.78 23.02
CA LYS A 7 -57.56 10.57 21.91
C LYS A 7 -56.07 10.26 21.82
N LYS A 8 -55.69 9.31 20.95
CA LYS A 8 -54.29 9.10 20.55
C LYS A 8 -53.77 10.43 20.00
N SER A 9 -52.91 11.08 20.78
CA SER A 9 -52.39 12.43 20.50
C SER A 9 -51.80 12.52 19.08
N PRO A 10 -52.38 13.30 18.16
CA PRO A 10 -51.90 13.43 16.77
C PRO A 10 -50.47 13.98 16.70
N THR A 11 -50.06 14.72 17.74
CA THR A 11 -48.73 15.28 17.95
C THR A 11 -47.61 14.23 17.93
N LYS A 12 -47.82 13.03 18.49
CA LYS A 12 -46.77 11.99 18.52
C LYS A 12 -46.50 11.38 17.14
N ARG A 13 -47.52 11.24 16.29
CA ARG A 13 -47.37 10.74 14.91
C ARG A 13 -46.75 11.78 13.98
N PHE A 14 -47.08 13.05 14.16
CA PHE A 14 -46.47 14.16 13.42
C PHE A 14 -44.98 14.33 13.76
N VAL A 15 -44.63 14.29 15.05
CA VAL A 15 -43.22 14.36 15.48
C VAL A 15 -42.41 13.16 14.97
N LEU A 16 -42.99 11.94 15.00
CA LEU A 16 -42.34 10.76 14.43
C LEU A 16 -42.14 10.87 12.91
N GLY A 17 -43.16 11.36 12.19
CA GLY A 17 -43.07 11.60 10.75
C GLY A 17 -42.01 12.63 10.38
N PHE A 18 -41.88 13.70 11.17
CA PHE A 18 -40.85 14.72 10.99
C PHE A 18 -39.45 14.14 11.25
N ILE A 19 -39.26 13.37 12.33
CA ILE A 19 -37.97 12.73 12.64
C ILE A 19 -37.57 11.75 11.52
N VAL A 20 -38.50 10.94 11.02
CA VAL A 20 -38.22 10.00 9.92
C VAL A 20 -37.87 10.74 8.63
N MET A 21 -38.61 11.79 8.28
CA MET A 21 -38.31 12.64 7.11
C MET A 21 -36.96 13.36 7.25
N PHE A 22 -36.63 13.82 8.45
CA PHE A 22 -35.36 14.46 8.74
C PHE A 22 -34.19 13.47 8.60
N ILE A 23 -34.31 12.27 9.17
CA ILE A 23 -33.31 11.20 9.03
C ILE A 23 -33.16 10.79 7.55
N LEU A 24 -34.27 10.60 6.82
CA LEU A 24 -34.24 10.31 5.39
C LEU A 24 -33.56 11.43 4.59
N SER A 25 -33.83 12.70 4.93
CA SER A 25 -33.19 13.83 4.27
C SER A 25 -31.68 13.87 4.51
N ILE A 26 -31.23 13.53 5.73
CA ILE A 26 -29.80 13.41 6.06
C ILE A 26 -29.17 12.24 5.29
N ILE A 27 -29.84 11.09 5.20
CA ILE A 27 -29.34 9.94 4.44
C ILE A 27 -29.24 10.26 2.95
N VAL A 28 -30.24 10.92 2.37
CA VAL A 28 -30.26 11.29 0.94
C VAL A 28 -29.23 12.37 0.64
N GLN A 29 -29.16 13.44 1.44
CA GLN A 29 -28.15 14.48 1.26
C GLN A 29 -26.74 13.94 1.49
N GLY A 30 -26.55 13.10 2.51
CA GLY A 30 -25.31 12.38 2.75
C GLY A 30 -24.91 11.50 1.57
N TYR A 31 -25.85 10.73 1.02
CA TYR A 31 -25.63 9.94 -0.19
C TYR A 31 -25.22 10.82 -1.38
N VAL A 32 -25.93 11.91 -1.66
CA VAL A 32 -25.64 12.83 -2.78
C VAL A 32 -24.28 13.51 -2.62
N VAL A 33 -23.93 13.96 -1.41
CA VAL A 33 -22.61 14.54 -1.14
C VAL A 33 -21.52 13.49 -1.31
N VAL A 34 -21.71 12.29 -0.77
CA VAL A 34 -20.75 11.19 -0.89
C VAL A 34 -20.58 10.76 -2.34
N THR A 35 -21.65 10.60 -3.12
CA THR A 35 -21.55 10.22 -4.54
C THR A 35 -20.86 11.31 -5.35
N ARG A 36 -21.22 12.58 -5.17
CA ARG A 36 -20.58 13.68 -5.89
C ARG A 36 -19.09 13.80 -5.58
N VAL A 37 -18.71 13.77 -4.29
CA VAL A 37 -17.30 13.79 -3.89
C VAL A 37 -16.57 12.56 -4.45
N SER A 38 -17.22 11.40 -4.44
CA SER A 38 -16.70 10.17 -5.01
C SER A 38 -16.48 10.26 -6.52
N ASP A 39 -17.40 10.85 -7.27
CA ASP A 39 -17.30 11.07 -8.72
C ASP A 39 -16.16 12.03 -9.04
N GLU A 40 -16.06 13.14 -8.30
CA GLU A 40 -14.99 14.12 -8.45
C GLU A 40 -13.60 13.52 -8.12
N GLU A 41 -13.50 12.67 -7.09
CA GLU A 41 -12.27 11.92 -6.80
C GLU A 41 -11.97 10.87 -7.88
N TRP A 42 -12.97 10.11 -8.33
CA TRP A 42 -12.81 9.08 -9.35
C TRP A 42 -12.33 9.64 -10.69
N ALA A 43 -12.85 10.82 -11.08
CA ALA A 43 -12.43 11.52 -12.29
C ALA A 43 -10.92 11.83 -12.31
N LYS A 44 -10.29 12.06 -11.14
CA LYS A 44 -8.84 12.30 -11.02
C LYS A 44 -8.01 11.07 -11.41
N TYR A 45 -8.54 9.86 -11.24
CA TYR A 45 -7.86 8.63 -11.62
C TYR A 45 -7.82 8.41 -13.13
N LYS A 46 -8.61 9.16 -13.92
CA LYS A 46 -8.75 9.00 -15.37
C LYS A 46 -9.07 7.54 -15.76
N CYS A 47 -9.86 6.87 -14.92
CA CYS A 47 -10.26 5.49 -15.14
C CYS A 47 -11.41 5.44 -16.15
N SER A 48 -11.22 4.74 -17.27
CA SER A 48 -12.25 4.56 -18.30
C SER A 48 -13.26 3.47 -17.98
N TYR A 49 -13.08 2.75 -16.87
CA TYR A 49 -13.93 1.62 -16.50
C TYR A 49 -15.08 2.07 -15.60
N ASP A 50 -16.27 1.54 -15.88
CA ASP A 50 -17.46 1.68 -15.04
C ASP A 50 -17.39 0.74 -13.82
N ILE A 51 -16.41 0.97 -12.94
CA ILE A 51 -16.16 0.18 -11.72
C ILE A 51 -15.99 1.06 -10.47
N GLN A 52 -16.36 2.34 -10.57
CA GLN A 52 -16.13 3.33 -9.53
C GLN A 52 -16.71 2.90 -8.19
N TYR A 53 -18.00 2.52 -8.20
CA TYR A 53 -18.70 2.15 -6.98
C TYR A 53 -18.12 0.86 -6.41
N GLU A 54 -17.82 -0.13 -7.25
CA GLU A 54 -17.12 -1.35 -6.82
C GLU A 54 -15.78 -1.03 -6.15
N PHE A 55 -14.98 -0.12 -6.71
CA PHE A 55 -13.69 0.29 -6.15
C PHE A 55 -13.85 0.95 -4.78
N LEU A 56 -14.78 1.90 -4.66
CA LEU A 56 -15.02 2.64 -3.43
C LEU A 56 -15.62 1.74 -2.33
N PHE A 57 -16.60 0.90 -2.68
CA PHE A 57 -17.19 -0.05 -1.75
C PHE A 57 -16.17 -1.07 -1.27
N SER A 58 -15.32 -1.60 -2.16
CA SER A 58 -14.24 -2.50 -1.75
C SER A 58 -13.30 -1.82 -0.75
N GLY A 59 -12.85 -0.59 -1.03
CA GLY A 59 -12.02 0.17 -0.09
C GLY A 59 -12.66 0.39 1.28
N LEU A 60 -13.96 0.68 1.32
CA LEU A 60 -14.72 0.83 2.57
C LEU A 60 -14.83 -0.49 3.35
N ILE A 61 -15.14 -1.60 2.65
CA ILE A 61 -15.23 -2.93 3.26
C ILE A 61 -13.88 -3.32 3.85
N SER A 62 -12.79 -3.17 3.10
CA SER A 62 -11.44 -3.51 3.54
C SER A 62 -11.00 -2.65 4.73
N SER A 63 -11.30 -1.35 4.73
CA SER A 63 -10.98 -0.46 5.86
C SER A 63 -11.73 -0.85 7.14
N TYR A 64 -13.04 -1.15 7.02
CA TYR A 64 -13.83 -1.59 8.16
C TYR A 64 -13.38 -2.95 8.67
N ARG A 65 -12.98 -3.85 7.75
CA ARG A 65 -12.42 -5.16 8.09
C ARG A 65 -11.15 -5.03 8.92
N HIS A 66 -10.22 -4.17 8.48
CA HIS A 66 -8.99 -3.88 9.20
C HIS A 66 -9.27 -3.37 10.63
N GLU A 67 -10.19 -2.41 10.78
CA GLU A 67 -10.56 -1.89 12.11
C GLU A 67 -11.20 -2.97 13.01
N LEU A 68 -12.02 -3.86 12.46
CA LEU A 68 -12.57 -4.98 13.22
C LEU A 68 -11.50 -5.99 13.67
N GLU A 69 -10.52 -6.27 12.80
CA GLU A 69 -9.42 -7.20 13.10
C GLU A 69 -8.51 -6.65 14.20
N LYS A 70 -8.21 -5.35 14.16
CA LYS A 70 -7.39 -4.66 15.17
C LYS A 70 -8.01 -4.71 16.57
N ASN A 71 -9.32 -4.58 16.67
CA ASN A 71 -10.04 -4.56 17.94
C ASN A 71 -10.24 -5.96 18.58
N SER A 72 -9.60 -7.00 18.03
CA SER A 72 -9.46 -8.38 18.56
C SER A 72 -10.74 -9.18 18.85
N SER A 73 -11.90 -8.55 19.00
CA SER A 73 -13.18 -9.19 19.33
C SER A 73 -13.87 -9.86 18.13
N ALA A 74 -13.32 -9.73 16.91
CA ALA A 74 -14.03 -10.06 15.69
C ALA A 74 -13.32 -11.05 14.74
N LYS A 75 -12.14 -11.59 15.10
CA LYS A 75 -11.36 -12.52 14.24
C LYS A 75 -12.15 -13.75 13.75
N ASN A 76 -13.23 -14.14 14.45
CA ASN A 76 -14.13 -15.25 14.07
C ASN A 76 -15.62 -14.85 13.96
N SER A 77 -15.93 -13.57 13.74
CA SER A 77 -17.33 -13.11 13.70
C SER A 77 -18.01 -13.42 12.36
N MET A 78 -19.32 -13.67 12.39
CA MET A 78 -20.18 -13.81 11.20
C MET A 78 -20.05 -12.61 10.24
N ILE A 79 -19.85 -11.42 10.80
CA ILE A 79 -19.66 -10.16 10.07
C ILE A 79 -18.39 -10.22 9.21
N MET A 80 -17.27 -10.68 9.78
CA MET A 80 -16.01 -10.85 9.06
C MET A 80 -16.17 -11.79 7.85
N SER A 81 -16.84 -12.93 8.04
CA SER A 81 -17.13 -13.88 6.96
C SER A 81 -18.02 -13.28 5.85
N MET A 82 -19.00 -12.45 6.23
CA MET A 82 -19.86 -11.75 5.25
C MET A 82 -19.07 -10.71 4.45
N MET A 83 -18.16 -9.97 5.09
CA MET A 83 -17.31 -8.99 4.42
C MET A 83 -16.38 -9.63 3.39
N VAL A 84 -15.72 -10.74 3.75
CA VAL A 84 -14.89 -11.50 2.80
C VAL A 84 -15.71 -12.03 1.62
N LYS A 85 -16.93 -12.51 1.86
CA LYS A 85 -17.83 -12.93 0.77
C LYS A 85 -18.23 -11.76 -0.13
N LEU A 86 -18.49 -10.59 0.44
CA LEU A 86 -18.85 -9.40 -0.31
C LEU A 86 -17.69 -8.90 -1.17
N ASP A 87 -16.47 -8.86 -0.62
CA ASP A 87 -15.26 -8.54 -1.39
C ASP A 87 -15.06 -9.48 -2.58
N LYS A 88 -15.23 -10.79 -2.37
CA LYS A 88 -15.15 -11.78 -3.46
C LYS A 88 -16.21 -11.55 -4.54
N LEU A 89 -17.44 -11.22 -4.15
CA LEU A 89 -18.51 -10.89 -5.10
C LEU A 89 -18.20 -9.62 -5.89
N ILE A 90 -17.66 -8.59 -5.24
CA ILE A 90 -17.22 -7.35 -5.89
C ILE A 90 -16.10 -7.65 -6.87
N TYR A 91 -15.08 -8.40 -6.45
CA TYR A 91 -13.96 -8.80 -7.30
C TYR A 91 -14.44 -9.54 -8.56
N GLU A 92 -15.32 -10.53 -8.43
CA GLU A 92 -15.85 -11.27 -9.59
C GLU A 92 -16.71 -10.39 -10.52
N ARG A 93 -17.41 -9.38 -9.99
CA ARG A 93 -18.12 -8.39 -10.83
C ARG A 93 -17.14 -7.51 -11.60
N VAL A 94 -16.11 -7.01 -10.92
CA VAL A 94 -15.05 -6.19 -11.54
C VAL A 94 -14.33 -6.99 -12.62
N LYS A 95 -13.95 -8.23 -12.34
CA LYS A 95 -13.33 -9.14 -13.32
C LYS A 95 -14.13 -9.31 -14.61
N LYS A 96 -15.46 -9.31 -14.54
CA LYS A 96 -16.32 -9.32 -15.74
C LYS A 96 -16.30 -8.00 -16.50
N LYS A 97 -16.17 -6.87 -15.82
CA LYS A 97 -16.14 -5.52 -16.40
C LYS A 97 -14.78 -5.16 -17.01
N ILE A 98 -13.68 -5.68 -16.45
CA ILE A 98 -12.30 -5.35 -16.87
C ILE A 98 -11.41 -6.60 -17.08
N PRO A 99 -11.81 -7.55 -17.94
CA PRO A 99 -11.20 -8.88 -18.01
C PRO A 99 -9.74 -8.91 -18.53
N LYS A 100 -9.20 -7.77 -18.97
CA LYS A 100 -7.85 -7.66 -19.56
C LYS A 100 -6.94 -6.64 -18.87
N ASP A 101 -7.42 -5.95 -17.83
CA ASP A 101 -6.57 -5.04 -17.04
C ASP A 101 -6.17 -5.74 -15.73
N ASP A 102 -5.21 -6.65 -15.87
CA ASP A 102 -4.71 -7.49 -14.78
C ASP A 102 -4.16 -6.66 -13.61
N LEU A 103 -3.62 -5.47 -13.87
CA LEU A 103 -3.06 -4.60 -12.85
C LEU A 103 -4.17 -3.88 -12.05
N MET A 104 -5.24 -3.44 -12.71
CA MET A 104 -6.43 -2.95 -12.04
C MET A 104 -7.08 -4.06 -11.21
N LEU A 105 -7.19 -5.29 -11.74
CA LEU A 105 -7.68 -6.44 -10.98
C LEU A 105 -6.81 -6.77 -9.77
N ALA A 106 -5.48 -6.73 -9.92
CA ALA A 106 -4.54 -6.90 -8.82
C ALA A 106 -4.69 -5.80 -7.76
N THR A 107 -5.08 -4.57 -8.14
CA THR A 107 -5.34 -3.48 -7.18
C THR A 107 -6.54 -3.79 -6.28
N PHE A 108 -7.62 -4.33 -6.85
CA PHE A 108 -8.78 -4.77 -6.07
C PHE A 108 -8.40 -5.90 -5.13
N TRP A 109 -7.69 -6.90 -5.67
CA TRP A 109 -7.25 -8.04 -4.89
C TRP A 109 -6.29 -7.66 -3.75
N PHE A 110 -5.39 -6.70 -4.00
CA PHE A 110 -4.52 -6.13 -2.98
C PHE A 110 -5.33 -5.57 -1.82
N ARG A 111 -6.25 -4.63 -2.08
CA ARG A 111 -7.08 -4.01 -1.03
C ARG A 111 -7.89 -5.05 -0.27
N SER A 112 -8.50 -5.98 -1.00
CA SER A 112 -9.42 -6.95 -0.41
C SER A 112 -8.75 -8.10 0.34
N GLU A 113 -7.51 -8.46 0.04
CA GLU A 113 -6.87 -9.65 0.64
C GLU A 113 -5.55 -9.30 1.30
N ILE A 114 -4.66 -8.60 0.60
CA ILE A 114 -3.28 -8.36 1.06
C ILE A 114 -3.18 -7.21 2.07
N GLU A 115 -3.86 -6.09 1.82
CA GLU A 115 -3.74 -4.88 2.64
C GLU A 115 -4.08 -5.17 4.10
N SER A 116 -5.19 -5.86 4.37
CA SER A 116 -5.53 -6.27 5.75
C SER A 116 -4.50 -7.20 6.37
N ILE A 117 -3.89 -8.12 5.60
CA ILE A 117 -2.84 -9.00 6.12
C ILE A 117 -1.60 -8.19 6.50
N THR A 118 -1.13 -7.33 5.60
CA THR A 118 0.10 -6.54 5.79
C THR A 118 -0.02 -5.41 6.81
N SER A 119 -1.24 -4.99 7.15
CA SER A 119 -1.51 -3.93 8.12
C SER A 119 -1.73 -4.44 9.55
N GLN A 120 -1.69 -5.75 9.77
CA GLN A 120 -1.75 -6.32 11.11
C GLN A 120 -0.38 -6.23 11.79
N ASP A 121 -0.34 -5.70 13.02
CA ASP A 121 0.88 -5.61 13.85
C ASP A 121 1.45 -7.01 14.22
N HIS A 122 0.68 -8.08 13.98
CA HIS A 122 1.07 -9.47 14.21
C HIS A 122 0.36 -10.42 13.23
N ILE A 123 1.11 -11.31 12.58
CA ILE A 123 0.57 -12.22 11.57
C ILE A 123 0.71 -13.67 12.06
N GLU A 124 -0.43 -14.31 12.29
CA GLU A 124 -0.46 -15.63 12.97
C GLU A 124 0.10 -16.78 12.10
N ASN A 125 0.25 -16.62 10.77
CA ASN A 125 0.87 -17.63 9.88
C ASN A 125 1.44 -17.01 8.59
N PRO A 126 2.61 -16.33 8.62
CA PRO A 126 3.07 -15.55 7.47
C PRO A 126 3.42 -16.41 6.24
N SER A 127 3.79 -17.69 6.43
CA SER A 127 4.12 -18.64 5.34
C SER A 127 2.97 -18.91 4.36
N ILE A 128 1.71 -18.80 4.80
CA ILE A 128 0.53 -18.95 3.94
C ILE A 128 0.40 -17.76 2.99
N TYR A 129 0.81 -16.58 3.45
CA TYR A 129 0.62 -15.33 2.73
C TYR A 129 1.81 -14.96 1.83
N VAL A 130 3.01 -15.49 2.10
CA VAL A 130 4.21 -15.24 1.26
C VAL A 130 3.96 -15.52 -0.23
N PRO A 131 3.46 -16.69 -0.66
CA PRO A 131 3.24 -16.96 -2.08
C PRO A 131 2.28 -15.96 -2.74
N LEU A 132 1.28 -15.52 -1.97
CA LEU A 132 0.30 -14.52 -2.38
C LEU A 132 0.97 -13.18 -2.66
N MET A 133 1.78 -12.72 -1.72
CA MET A 133 2.51 -11.45 -1.82
C MET A 133 3.53 -11.47 -2.97
N LEU A 134 4.25 -12.58 -3.16
CA LEU A 134 5.21 -12.71 -4.26
C LEU A 134 4.56 -12.71 -5.63
N LYS A 135 3.47 -13.47 -5.79
CA LYS A 135 2.69 -13.44 -7.03
C LYS A 135 2.24 -12.01 -7.34
N THR A 136 1.81 -11.30 -6.31
CA THR A 136 1.30 -9.94 -6.45
C THR A 136 2.43 -8.95 -6.81
N LEU A 137 3.58 -9.04 -6.14
CA LEU A 137 4.78 -8.25 -6.43
C LEU A 137 5.20 -8.41 -7.90
N LYS A 138 5.23 -9.65 -8.38
CA LYS A 138 5.56 -9.97 -9.77
C LYS A 138 4.59 -9.31 -10.76
N THR A 139 3.28 -9.45 -10.54
CA THR A 139 2.26 -8.78 -11.38
C THR A 139 2.48 -7.27 -11.42
N PHE A 140 2.73 -6.63 -10.27
CA PHE A 140 2.96 -5.19 -10.24
C PHE A 140 4.27 -4.76 -10.91
N ALA A 141 5.32 -5.58 -10.83
CA ALA A 141 6.59 -5.31 -11.49
C ALA A 141 6.49 -5.39 -13.03
N THR A 142 5.74 -6.36 -13.56
CA THR A 142 5.82 -6.73 -14.98
C THR A 142 4.61 -6.37 -15.83
N THR A 143 3.47 -6.07 -15.21
CA THR A 143 2.21 -5.86 -15.93
C THR A 143 1.83 -4.39 -15.96
N ASP A 144 1.27 -3.91 -17.08
CA ASP A 144 0.80 -2.54 -17.25
C ASP A 144 -0.74 -2.44 -17.16
N SER A 145 -1.23 -1.34 -16.58
CA SER A 145 -2.64 -0.95 -16.64
C SER A 145 -2.88 0.03 -17.78
N GLN A 146 -4.11 0.08 -18.28
CA GLN A 146 -4.57 1.15 -19.17
C GLN A 146 -4.66 2.51 -18.43
N VAL A 147 -4.72 2.49 -17.10
CA VAL A 147 -4.81 3.68 -16.24
C VAL A 147 -3.44 3.99 -15.63
N LYS A 148 -2.69 4.92 -16.25
CA LYS A 148 -1.31 5.27 -15.84
C LYS A 148 -1.19 5.70 -14.37
N ILE A 149 -2.09 6.57 -13.89
CA ILE A 149 -2.02 7.07 -12.50
C ILE A 149 -2.17 5.93 -11.49
N LEU A 150 -3.07 4.99 -11.76
CA LEU A 150 -3.25 3.82 -10.91
C LEU A 150 -2.05 2.87 -11.02
N ASN A 151 -1.53 2.67 -12.23
CA ASN A 151 -0.33 1.89 -12.48
C ASN A 151 0.82 2.35 -11.57
N ASP A 152 1.10 3.66 -11.58
CA ASP A 152 2.17 4.22 -10.76
C ASP A 152 1.84 4.15 -9.26
N TYR A 153 0.65 4.59 -8.84
CA TYR A 153 0.27 4.61 -7.41
C TYR A 153 0.26 3.21 -6.79
N THR A 154 -0.36 2.24 -7.47
CA THR A 154 -0.45 0.88 -6.96
C THR A 154 0.92 0.25 -6.93
N ARG A 155 1.74 0.38 -7.98
CA ARG A 155 3.11 -0.17 -7.99
C ARG A 155 3.92 0.26 -6.77
N TYR A 156 3.96 1.55 -6.46
CA TYR A 156 4.81 2.03 -5.37
C TYR A 156 4.21 1.74 -3.99
N THR A 157 2.92 1.98 -3.80
CA THR A 157 2.26 1.76 -2.50
C THR A 157 2.28 0.28 -2.14
N MET A 158 1.99 -0.59 -3.10
CA MET A 158 1.94 -2.03 -2.90
C MET A 158 3.31 -2.62 -2.58
N VAL A 159 4.33 -2.19 -3.33
CA VAL A 159 5.70 -2.66 -3.07
C VAL A 159 6.16 -2.23 -1.69
N ASP A 160 5.88 -0.99 -1.27
CA ASP A 160 6.17 -0.54 0.09
C ASP A 160 5.52 -1.45 1.15
N HIS A 161 4.25 -1.83 0.99
CA HIS A 161 3.54 -2.72 1.92
C HIS A 161 4.11 -4.14 1.94
N ILE A 162 4.33 -4.75 0.76
CA ILE A 162 4.88 -6.11 0.67
C ILE A 162 6.29 -6.16 1.24
N ILE A 163 7.16 -5.22 0.86
CA ILE A 163 8.54 -5.19 1.35
C ILE A 163 8.55 -4.95 2.87
N SER A 164 7.69 -4.07 3.38
CA SER A 164 7.57 -3.84 4.82
C SER A 164 7.10 -5.09 5.57
N PHE A 165 6.15 -5.84 5.03
CA PHE A 165 5.76 -7.14 5.58
C PHE A 165 6.96 -8.11 5.67
N PHE A 166 7.79 -8.15 4.63
CA PHE A 166 9.00 -8.96 4.62
C PHE A 166 10.12 -8.39 5.53
N PHE A 167 9.89 -7.32 6.28
CA PHE A 167 10.90 -6.74 7.16
C PHE A 167 10.41 -6.62 8.61
N ASP A 168 9.16 -6.99 8.90
CA ASP A 168 8.68 -7.05 10.28
C ASP A 168 9.53 -8.04 11.09
N GLU A 169 10.03 -7.60 12.26
CA GLU A 169 10.92 -8.39 13.12
C GLU A 169 10.32 -9.75 13.49
N ASN A 170 8.98 -9.85 13.54
CA ASN A 170 8.26 -11.09 13.83
C ASN A 170 8.26 -12.08 12.65
N ASN A 171 8.54 -11.63 11.43
CA ASN A 171 8.50 -12.44 10.22
C ASN A 171 9.88 -13.01 9.82
N LEU A 172 10.93 -12.70 10.59
CA LEU A 172 12.33 -13.05 10.29
C LEU A 172 12.57 -14.54 9.96
N PRO A 173 12.02 -15.53 10.72
CA PRO A 173 12.22 -16.94 10.40
C PRO A 173 11.67 -17.37 9.03
N ILE A 174 10.72 -16.61 8.48
CA ILE A 174 10.07 -16.90 7.20
C ILE A 174 10.88 -16.32 6.04
N LEU A 175 11.52 -15.17 6.26
CA LEU A 175 12.44 -14.56 5.29
C LEU A 175 13.60 -15.48 4.95
N LEU A 176 14.20 -16.09 5.96
CA LEU A 176 15.32 -17.02 5.76
C LEU A 176 14.88 -18.29 5.01
N LYS A 177 13.66 -18.79 5.28
CA LYS A 177 13.13 -20.00 4.64
C LYS A 177 12.66 -19.79 3.21
N THR A 178 12.25 -18.58 2.86
CA THR A 178 11.69 -18.26 1.53
C THR A 178 12.59 -17.37 0.69
N TYR A 179 13.83 -17.14 1.15
CA TYR A 179 14.81 -16.24 0.53
C TYR A 179 14.95 -16.41 -0.98
N ASP A 180 15.18 -17.65 -1.42
CA ASP A 180 15.38 -17.99 -2.83
C ASP A 180 14.16 -17.68 -3.71
N GLN A 181 12.99 -17.49 -3.10
CA GLN A 181 11.74 -17.19 -3.78
C GLN A 181 11.45 -15.68 -3.80
N TRP A 182 11.60 -14.99 -2.67
CA TRP A 182 11.15 -13.59 -2.57
C TRP A 182 12.17 -12.57 -3.06
N LEU A 183 13.45 -12.79 -2.77
CA LEU A 183 14.47 -11.78 -3.04
C LEU A 183 14.70 -11.54 -4.54
N PRO A 184 14.72 -12.55 -5.43
CA PRO A 184 14.84 -12.29 -6.87
C PRO A 184 13.71 -11.39 -7.40
N GLU A 185 12.48 -11.60 -6.94
CA GLU A 185 11.32 -10.80 -7.34
C GLU A 185 11.41 -9.38 -6.76
N MET A 186 11.89 -9.23 -5.51
CA MET A 186 12.17 -7.92 -4.92
C MET A 186 13.26 -7.15 -5.69
N ILE A 187 14.34 -7.83 -6.08
CA ILE A 187 15.43 -7.24 -6.86
C ILE A 187 14.95 -6.81 -8.25
N ALA A 188 14.18 -7.65 -8.93
CA ALA A 188 13.63 -7.33 -10.24
C ALA A 188 12.70 -6.11 -10.16
N CYS A 189 11.81 -6.09 -9.17
CA CYS A 189 10.91 -4.96 -8.93
C CYS A 189 11.67 -3.67 -8.60
N THR A 190 12.68 -3.75 -7.71
CA THR A 190 13.52 -2.62 -7.32
C THR A 190 14.31 -2.06 -8.49
N SER A 191 14.86 -2.91 -9.36
CA SER A 191 15.55 -2.48 -10.59
C SER A 191 14.65 -1.64 -11.48
N VAL A 192 13.41 -2.09 -11.71
CA VAL A 192 12.42 -1.34 -12.50
C VAL A 192 12.14 0.04 -11.89
N PHE A 193 12.09 0.13 -10.55
CA PHE A 193 11.88 1.42 -9.89
C PHE A 193 13.09 2.33 -9.93
N VAL A 194 14.29 1.80 -9.74
CA VAL A 194 15.54 2.55 -9.87
C VAL A 194 15.66 3.15 -11.27
N GLU A 195 15.35 2.39 -12.31
CA GLU A 195 15.32 2.90 -13.69
C GLU A 195 14.30 4.03 -13.85
N LYS A 196 13.08 3.86 -13.33
CA LYS A 196 12.01 4.87 -13.44
C LYS A 196 12.30 6.16 -12.68
N ILE A 197 13.04 6.11 -11.56
CA ILE A 197 13.41 7.33 -10.81
C ILE A 197 14.64 8.01 -11.38
N GLY A 198 15.52 7.30 -12.09
CA GLY A 198 16.76 7.84 -12.65
C GLY A 198 16.53 8.98 -13.64
N ASP A 199 15.39 8.95 -14.34
CA ASP A 199 14.96 10.01 -15.26
C ASP A 199 14.39 11.25 -14.55
N GLY A 200 14.27 11.20 -13.21
CA GLY A 200 13.76 12.26 -12.36
C GLY A 200 12.25 12.44 -12.46
N LYS A 201 11.62 12.29 -13.63
CA LYS A 201 10.21 12.59 -13.91
C LYS A 201 9.23 12.03 -12.87
N ALA A 202 9.43 10.80 -12.42
CA ALA A 202 8.60 10.17 -11.40
C ALA A 202 8.61 10.91 -10.04
N LEU A 203 9.76 11.50 -9.67
CA LEU A 203 9.90 12.34 -8.47
C LEU A 203 9.26 13.73 -8.64
N PHE A 204 9.07 14.21 -9.87
CA PHE A 204 8.66 15.61 -10.11
C PHE A 204 7.21 15.77 -10.59
N GLU A 205 6.60 14.76 -11.22
CA GLU A 205 5.35 14.93 -11.98
C GLU A 205 4.03 14.65 -11.21
N SER A 206 4.04 14.08 -9.99
CA SER A 206 2.79 13.79 -9.25
C SER A 206 2.95 13.80 -7.72
N LYS A 207 2.11 14.59 -7.02
CA LYS A 207 2.21 14.90 -5.57
C LYS A 207 2.39 13.66 -4.67
N LYS A 208 1.50 12.66 -4.79
CA LYS A 208 1.55 11.40 -4.00
C LYS A 208 2.57 10.39 -4.53
N LEU A 209 3.03 10.54 -5.78
CA LEU A 209 4.00 9.63 -6.42
C LEU A 209 5.45 10.10 -6.24
N LYS A 210 5.70 11.33 -5.79
CA LYS A 210 7.07 11.87 -5.67
C LYS A 210 7.95 11.07 -4.70
N THR A 211 7.34 10.36 -3.74
CA THR A 211 8.02 9.88 -2.54
C THR A 211 8.01 8.35 -2.42
N ALA A 212 6.94 7.73 -2.91
CA ALA A 212 6.71 6.29 -2.85
C ALA A 212 7.77 5.45 -3.61
N PRO A 213 8.27 5.84 -4.81
CA PRO A 213 9.37 5.14 -5.48
C PRO A 213 10.65 5.12 -4.65
N PHE A 214 10.99 6.27 -4.07
CA PHE A 214 12.21 6.45 -3.28
C PHE A 214 12.17 5.61 -2.01
N ARG A 215 11.04 5.64 -1.29
CA ARG A 215 10.81 4.82 -0.10
C ARG A 215 10.84 3.33 -0.40
N ALA A 216 10.18 2.88 -1.47
CA ALA A 216 10.17 1.47 -1.87
C ALA A 216 11.59 0.93 -2.12
N ILE A 217 12.46 1.72 -2.75
CA ILE A 217 13.86 1.32 -3.00
C ILE A 217 14.66 1.27 -1.70
N ILE A 218 14.49 2.25 -0.79
CA ILE A 218 15.15 2.22 0.52
C ILE A 218 14.73 0.97 1.30
N ARG A 219 13.43 0.69 1.36
CA ARG A 219 12.90 -0.51 2.02
C ARG A 219 13.45 -1.79 1.42
N ALA A 220 13.59 -1.86 0.08
CA ALA A 220 14.19 -3.00 -0.59
C ALA A 220 15.67 -3.20 -0.23
N ILE A 221 16.44 -2.11 -0.16
CA ILE A 221 17.84 -2.14 0.29
C ILE A 221 17.93 -2.63 1.73
N SER A 222 17.12 -2.07 2.63
CA SER A 222 17.06 -2.45 4.04
C SER A 222 16.71 -3.94 4.21
N ALA A 223 15.73 -4.44 3.47
CA ALA A 223 15.33 -5.85 3.50
C ALA A 223 16.47 -6.78 3.04
N ASN A 224 17.18 -6.42 1.97
CA ASN A 224 18.32 -7.19 1.48
C ASN A 224 19.49 -7.16 2.49
N TYR A 225 19.79 -5.98 3.05
CA TYR A 225 20.82 -5.82 4.07
C TYR A 225 20.55 -6.67 5.31
N TYR A 226 19.32 -6.63 5.82
CA TYR A 226 18.91 -7.41 6.99
C TYR A 226 19.05 -8.92 6.77
N TYR A 227 18.60 -9.41 5.61
CA TYR A 227 18.81 -10.80 5.24
C TYR A 227 20.30 -11.20 5.27
N LEU A 228 21.19 -10.37 4.72
CA LEU A 228 22.61 -10.70 4.63
C LEU A 228 23.27 -10.79 6.00
N ILE A 229 22.87 -9.93 6.95
CA ILE A 229 23.33 -9.99 8.34
C ILE A 229 22.85 -11.29 8.99
N GLU A 230 21.57 -11.59 8.86
CA GLU A 230 20.91 -12.69 9.58
C GLU A 230 21.26 -14.07 9.02
N SER A 231 21.43 -14.18 7.70
CA SER A 231 21.81 -15.43 7.03
C SER A 231 23.26 -15.84 7.27
N LYS A 232 24.13 -14.89 7.67
CA LYS A 232 25.58 -15.06 7.86
C LYS A 232 26.32 -15.64 6.63
N LYS A 233 25.68 -15.69 5.46
CA LYS A 233 26.23 -16.18 4.20
C LYS A 233 26.39 -15.00 3.26
N VAL A 234 27.53 -14.33 3.36
CA VAL A 234 27.84 -13.17 2.52
C VAL A 234 28.64 -13.66 1.31
N ASP A 235 28.00 -13.68 0.14
CA ASP A 235 28.69 -13.78 -1.14
C ASP A 235 28.77 -12.38 -1.76
N CYS A 236 29.95 -11.78 -1.69
CA CYS A 236 30.19 -10.43 -2.21
C CYS A 236 30.17 -10.35 -3.74
N GLN A 237 30.19 -11.48 -4.44
CA GLN A 237 30.04 -11.53 -5.90
C GLN A 237 28.60 -11.74 -6.35
N SER A 238 27.69 -12.02 -5.41
CA SER A 238 26.27 -12.22 -5.65
C SER A 238 25.63 -11.02 -6.34
N ARG A 239 24.58 -11.30 -7.11
CA ARG A 239 23.80 -10.28 -7.82
C ARG A 239 23.17 -9.31 -6.83
N GLU A 240 22.83 -9.79 -5.65
CA GLU A 240 22.18 -9.13 -4.54
C GLU A 240 23.05 -7.99 -4.00
N ILE A 241 24.32 -8.29 -3.69
CA ILE A 241 25.31 -7.32 -3.21
C ILE A 241 25.59 -6.25 -4.28
N LYS A 242 25.79 -6.67 -5.53
CA LYS A 242 26.06 -5.75 -6.65
C LYS A 242 24.89 -4.81 -6.94
N ASN A 243 23.66 -5.33 -6.89
CA ASN A 243 22.47 -4.52 -7.08
C ASN A 243 22.25 -3.57 -5.90
N MET A 244 22.45 -4.02 -4.67
CA MET A 244 22.38 -3.14 -3.50
C MET A 244 23.38 -1.98 -3.61
N GLU A 245 24.60 -2.24 -4.05
CA GLU A 245 25.58 -1.18 -4.33
C GLU A 245 25.11 -0.20 -5.40
N LYS A 246 24.62 -0.72 -6.53
CA LYS A 246 24.05 0.11 -7.61
C LYS A 246 22.93 1.01 -7.08
N TYR A 247 21.99 0.45 -6.30
CA TYR A 247 20.83 1.19 -5.81
C TYR A 247 21.21 2.25 -4.79
N VAL A 248 22.10 1.92 -3.83
CA VAL A 248 22.60 2.86 -2.82
C VAL A 248 23.29 4.04 -3.49
N ASN A 249 24.22 3.79 -4.42
CA ASN A 249 24.89 4.86 -5.15
C ASN A 249 23.88 5.72 -5.94
N HIS A 250 22.90 5.09 -6.58
CA HIS A 250 21.86 5.81 -7.31
C HIS A 250 21.00 6.71 -6.41
N LEU A 251 20.59 6.22 -5.23
CA LEU A 251 19.85 7.05 -4.26
C LEU A 251 20.70 8.24 -3.80
N LEU A 252 21.99 8.02 -3.54
CA LEU A 252 22.95 9.07 -3.14
C LEU A 252 23.10 10.14 -4.22
N ASP A 253 23.08 9.77 -5.50
CA ASP A 253 23.10 10.73 -6.63
C ASP A 253 21.80 11.55 -6.76
N LEU A 254 20.66 10.97 -6.37
CA LEU A 254 19.37 11.63 -6.43
C LEU A 254 19.10 12.55 -5.23
N ILE A 255 19.72 12.27 -4.09
CA ILE A 255 19.50 13.03 -2.86
C ILE A 255 19.78 14.53 -3.04
N PRO A 256 20.90 14.98 -3.61
CA PRO A 256 21.12 16.42 -3.84
C PRO A 256 20.06 17.06 -4.75
N LYS A 257 19.54 16.31 -5.73
CA LYS A 257 18.51 16.78 -6.67
C LYS A 257 17.14 16.92 -6.00
N TYR A 258 16.92 16.34 -4.82
CA TYR A 258 15.65 16.50 -4.12
C TYR A 258 15.49 17.87 -3.47
N LYS A 259 16.59 18.54 -3.10
CA LYS A 259 16.55 19.84 -2.41
C LYS A 259 15.79 20.92 -3.20
N THR A 260 15.57 20.69 -4.49
CA THR A 260 14.86 21.58 -5.41
C THR A 260 13.42 21.14 -5.70
N ILE A 261 12.96 20.02 -5.14
CA ILE A 261 11.58 19.54 -5.30
C ILE A 261 10.65 20.35 -4.42
N GLU A 262 9.71 21.07 -5.05
CA GLU A 262 8.61 21.67 -4.32
C GLU A 262 7.64 20.58 -3.82
N ILE A 263 7.58 20.43 -2.49
CA ILE A 263 6.69 19.48 -1.83
C ILE A 263 5.37 20.17 -1.56
N SER A 264 4.37 19.75 -2.32
CA SER A 264 3.12 20.48 -2.45
C SER A 264 2.03 20.13 -1.43
N THR A 265 2.29 19.18 -0.52
CA THR A 265 1.40 18.85 0.61
C THR A 265 2.22 18.48 1.85
N LYS A 266 1.69 18.77 3.05
CA LYS A 266 2.33 18.39 4.33
C LYS A 266 2.50 16.87 4.50
N ILE A 267 1.58 16.08 3.95
CA ILE A 267 1.61 14.61 4.06
C ILE A 267 2.75 14.04 3.22
N ASP A 268 2.90 14.50 1.97
CA ASP A 268 3.99 14.07 1.10
C ASP A 268 5.36 14.49 1.66
N ASP A 269 5.43 15.63 2.36
CA ASP A 269 6.64 16.11 3.05
C ASP A 269 7.07 15.18 4.19
N VAL A 270 6.12 14.73 5.01
CA VAL A 270 6.37 13.79 6.10
C VAL A 270 6.83 12.43 5.58
N PHE A 271 6.19 11.89 4.54
CA PHE A 271 6.57 10.60 3.97
C PHE A 271 7.95 10.62 3.30
N PHE A 272 8.26 11.67 2.53
CA PHE A 272 9.56 11.76 1.85
C PHE A 272 10.72 11.99 2.81
N LYS A 273 10.58 12.96 3.73
CA LYS A 273 11.60 13.24 4.74
C LYS A 273 11.77 12.04 5.67
N GLY A 274 10.68 11.36 6.03
CA GLY A 274 10.74 10.11 6.79
C GLY A 274 11.58 9.03 6.10
N ALA A 275 11.39 8.81 4.80
CA ALA A 275 12.19 7.84 4.04
C ALA A 275 13.68 8.24 3.97
N ILE A 276 13.98 9.53 3.79
CA ILE A 276 15.35 10.04 3.80
C ILE A 276 16.01 9.83 5.18
N GLU A 277 15.31 10.15 6.26
CA GLU A 277 15.82 9.95 7.62
C GLU A 277 16.02 8.46 7.93
N GLU A 278 15.12 7.59 7.47
CA GLU A 278 15.28 6.14 7.56
C GLU A 278 16.56 5.66 6.85
N PHE A 279 16.78 6.12 5.62
CA PHE A 279 17.99 5.80 4.87
C PHE A 279 19.25 6.34 5.54
N LYS A 280 19.25 7.59 6.01
CA LYS A 280 20.36 8.20 6.74
C LYS A 280 20.74 7.42 7.99
N ASN A 281 19.76 6.97 8.76
CA ASN A 281 20.00 6.24 10.00
C ASN A 281 20.54 4.83 9.75
N GLY A 282 20.06 4.15 8.69
CA GLY A 282 20.56 2.82 8.32
C GLY A 282 21.89 2.83 7.55
N TYR A 283 22.21 3.92 6.85
CA TYR A 283 23.34 4.01 5.93
C TYR A 283 24.71 3.76 6.59
N PRO A 284 25.05 4.29 7.79
CA PRO A 284 26.33 4.02 8.42
C PRO A 284 26.58 2.53 8.67
N GLY A 285 25.56 1.79 9.11
CA GLY A 285 25.63 0.35 9.33
C GLY A 285 25.84 -0.41 8.03
N LEU A 286 25.06 -0.08 7.01
CA LEU A 286 25.18 -0.65 5.67
C LEU A 286 26.54 -0.35 5.03
N LYS A 287 27.03 0.89 5.12
CA LYS A 287 28.35 1.31 4.61
C LYS A 287 29.47 0.55 5.28
N LYS A 288 29.45 0.46 6.61
CA LYS A 288 30.42 -0.31 7.38
C LYS A 288 30.39 -1.79 6.99
N PHE A 289 29.20 -2.40 6.93
CA PHE A 289 29.05 -3.80 6.52
C PHE A 289 29.63 -4.07 5.13
N MET A 290 29.29 -3.24 4.14
CA MET A 290 29.74 -3.42 2.76
C MET A 290 31.25 -3.23 2.61
N LYS A 291 31.83 -2.32 3.39
CA LYS A 291 33.28 -2.14 3.46
C LYS A 291 33.96 -3.33 4.14
N ASP A 292 33.51 -3.70 5.33
CA ASP A 292 34.15 -4.71 6.17
C ASP A 292 34.03 -6.12 5.58
N GLN A 293 32.87 -6.46 5.01
CA GLN A 293 32.59 -7.81 4.49
C GLN A 293 32.93 -7.97 3.01
N CYS A 294 32.76 -6.92 2.20
CA CYS A 294 32.87 -7.01 0.74
C CYS A 294 33.91 -6.09 0.11
N ASN A 295 34.63 -5.28 0.91
CA ASN A 295 35.56 -4.25 0.43
C ASN A 295 34.92 -3.30 -0.61
N ILE A 296 33.60 -3.10 -0.53
CA ILE A 296 32.86 -2.17 -1.37
C ILE A 296 32.81 -0.84 -0.62
N ASP A 297 33.30 0.21 -1.27
CA ASP A 297 33.28 1.56 -0.71
C ASP A 297 32.16 2.37 -1.36
N PHE A 298 31.13 2.71 -0.57
CA PHE A 298 30.09 3.59 -1.07
C PHE A 298 30.63 5.01 -1.20
N LYS A 299 30.46 5.57 -2.40
CA LYS A 299 31.13 6.78 -2.86
C LYS A 299 30.72 8.08 -2.13
N TYR A 300 29.75 8.04 -1.23
CA TYR A 300 29.25 9.24 -0.55
C TYR A 300 29.72 9.25 0.91
N GLU A 301 30.55 10.24 1.25
CA GLU A 301 31.23 10.26 2.55
C GLU A 301 30.35 10.78 3.68
N THR A 302 29.37 11.65 3.41
CA THR A 302 28.55 12.25 4.46
C THR A 302 27.21 12.77 3.93
N PHE A 303 26.12 12.36 4.59
CA PHE A 303 24.84 13.07 4.55
C PHE A 303 24.94 14.34 5.39
N ASN A 304 25.76 15.31 5.00
CA ASN A 304 25.81 16.57 5.72
C ASN A 304 24.55 17.38 5.37
N TYR A 305 23.64 17.44 6.36
CA TYR A 305 22.54 18.38 6.45
C TYR A 305 22.91 19.48 7.43
#